data_AF-A0A933S6I0-F1
#
_entry.id   AF-A0A933S6I0-F1
#
_cell.length_a   1.000
_cell.length_b   1.000
_cell.length_c   1.000
_cell.angle_alpha   90.00
_cell.angle_beta   90.00
_cell.angle_gamma   90.00
#
_symmetry.space_group_name_H-M   'P 1'
#
loop_
_entity.id
_entity.type
_entity.pdbx_description
1 polymer ?
#
loop_
_entity_poly.entity_id
_entity_poly.type
_entity_poly.pdbx_seq_one_letter_code
_entity_poly.pdbx_strand_id
1 'polypeptide(L)'
;MNRKLIGAAVAMAAAMLLAGQPALAETDTQKIQRLEREVADLKAHMGPVIAGMDGAALAELKAMAGVISADVRGLVIDLSAKSGEYCMRDPQGGRFMVHFSETPAATPEDVIYFVAADSLTDAGVDVTKLPTLPTELGRMTPRTWYHYDGNAFEPHHQGKLGRPYLVLALDIR
;
A
#
# COMPACT_ATOMS: atom_id res chain seq x y z
N MET A 1 -27.50 58.47 -26.34
CA MET A 1 -27.77 57.02 -26.45
C MET A 1 -26.47 56.27 -26.20
N ASN A 2 -26.33 55.63 -25.03
CA ASN A 2 -25.03 55.30 -24.43
C ASN A 2 -24.60 53.86 -24.79
N ARG A 3 -23.75 53.70 -25.81
CA ARG A 3 -23.25 52.40 -26.34
C ARG A 3 -22.63 51.46 -25.29
N LYS A 4 -22.24 51.97 -24.11
CA LYS A 4 -21.61 51.19 -23.03
C LYS A 4 -22.59 50.33 -22.22
N LEU A 5 -23.88 50.66 -22.17
CA LEU A 5 -24.86 49.87 -21.41
C LEU A 5 -25.35 48.62 -22.16
N ILE A 6 -25.26 48.62 -23.49
CA ILE A 6 -25.66 47.47 -24.32
C ILE A 6 -24.63 46.33 -24.23
N GLY A 7 -23.33 46.66 -24.13
CA GLY A 7 -22.26 45.67 -24.02
C GLY A 7 -22.28 44.87 -22.71
N ALA A 8 -22.65 45.50 -21.59
CA ALA A 8 -22.71 44.83 -20.29
C ALA A 8 -23.89 43.86 -20.17
N ALA A 9 -25.05 44.20 -20.75
CA ALA A 9 -26.23 43.33 -20.73
C ALA A 9 -26.07 42.08 -21.61
N VAL A 10 -25.36 42.19 -22.74
CA VAL A 10 -25.09 41.05 -23.64
C VAL A 10 -24.07 40.08 -23.02
N ALA A 11 -23.06 40.60 -22.31
CA ALA A 11 -22.06 39.77 -21.62
C ALA A 11 -22.67 38.98 -20.44
N MET A 12 -23.63 39.55 -19.73
CA MET A 12 -24.30 38.90 -18.59
C MET A 12 -25.31 37.84 -19.04
N ALA A 13 -25.97 38.03 -20.19
CA ALA A 13 -26.84 37.02 -20.80
C ALA A 13 -26.06 35.80 -21.32
N ALA A 14 -24.86 36.01 -21.87
CA ALA A 14 -23.98 34.92 -22.32
C ALA A 14 -23.44 34.07 -21.15
N ALA A 15 -23.12 34.71 -20.02
CA ALA A 15 -22.65 34.00 -18.82
C ALA A 15 -23.76 33.17 -18.14
N MET A 16 -25.02 33.63 -18.18
CA MET A 16 -26.16 32.87 -17.63
C MET A 16 -26.61 31.69 -18.52
N LEU A 17 -26.32 31.71 -19.84
CA LEU A 17 -26.60 30.55 -20.71
C LEU A 17 -25.64 29.38 -20.50
N LEU A 18 -24.46 29.60 -19.90
CA LEU A 18 -23.45 28.57 -19.67
C LEU A 18 -23.59 27.87 -18.30
N ALA A 19 -24.29 28.48 -17.34
CA ALA A 19 -24.42 27.97 -15.98
C ALA A 19 -25.57 26.97 -15.77
N GLY A 20 -26.37 26.69 -16.81
CA GLY A 20 -27.58 25.89 -16.72
C GLY A 20 -27.63 24.63 -17.59
N GLN A 21 -26.52 24.24 -18.23
CA GLN A 21 -26.52 22.99 -18.99
C GLN A 21 -26.42 21.81 -18.02
N PRO A 22 -27.44 20.93 -17.93
CA PRO A 22 -27.24 19.65 -17.28
C PRO A 22 -26.07 18.97 -17.99
N ALA A 23 -25.14 18.39 -17.25
CA ALA A 23 -24.10 17.54 -17.84
C ALA A 23 -24.83 16.55 -18.76
N LEU A 24 -24.65 16.71 -20.08
CA LEU A 24 -25.35 15.88 -21.06
C LEU A 24 -25.03 14.44 -20.70
N ALA A 25 -26.09 13.63 -20.52
CA ALA A 25 -25.94 12.22 -20.23
C ALA A 25 -25.02 11.60 -21.29
N GLU A 26 -24.05 10.82 -20.82
CA GLU A 26 -23.07 10.19 -21.68
C GLU A 26 -23.76 9.36 -22.77
N THR A 27 -23.33 9.53 -24.02
CA THR A 27 -23.80 8.70 -25.14
C THR A 27 -23.24 7.28 -25.04
N ASP A 28 -23.94 6.30 -25.61
CA ASP A 28 -23.46 4.91 -25.63
C ASP A 28 -22.05 4.79 -26.24
N THR A 29 -21.75 5.58 -27.28
CA THR A 29 -20.41 5.64 -27.90
C THR A 29 -19.35 6.11 -26.92
N GLN A 30 -19.62 7.16 -26.14
CA GLN A 30 -18.68 7.66 -25.13
C GLN A 30 -18.46 6.63 -24.01
N LYS A 31 -19.54 5.94 -23.60
CA LYS A 31 -19.50 4.88 -22.59
C LYS A 31 -18.64 3.70 -23.03
N ILE A 32 -18.83 3.24 -24.27
CA ILE A 32 -18.01 2.16 -24.86
C ILE A 32 -16.54 2.57 -24.89
N GLN A 33 -16.24 3.77 -25.39
CA GLN A 33 -14.86 4.26 -25.46
C GLN A 33 -14.21 4.38 -24.07
N ARG A 34 -14.95 4.77 -23.03
CA ARG A 34 -14.41 4.77 -21.66
C ARG A 34 -14.13 3.35 -21.18
N LEU A 35 -15.08 2.43 -21.32
CA LEU A 35 -14.91 1.04 -20.88
C LEU A 35 -13.77 0.34 -21.62
N GLU A 36 -13.59 0.60 -22.92
CA GLU A 36 -12.45 0.11 -23.69
C GLU A 36 -11.11 0.61 -23.12
N ARG A 37 -11.04 1.89 -22.74
CA ARG A 37 -9.86 2.45 -22.07
C ARG A 37 -9.63 1.82 -20.69
N GLU A 38 -10.66 1.65 -19.88
CA GLU A 38 -10.55 1.02 -18.56
C GLU A 38 -10.09 -0.44 -18.67
N VAL A 39 -10.64 -1.21 -19.61
CA VAL A 39 -10.20 -2.59 -19.86
C VAL A 39 -8.77 -2.64 -20.38
N ALA A 40 -8.39 -1.73 -21.27
CA ALA A 40 -7.02 -1.64 -21.77
C ALA A 40 -6.04 -1.31 -20.63
N ASP A 41 -6.40 -0.37 -19.76
CA ASP A 41 -5.62 0.03 -18.60
C ASP A 41 -5.45 -1.11 -17.59
N LEU A 42 -6.54 -1.80 -17.23
CA LEU A 42 -6.49 -2.98 -16.36
C LEU A 42 -5.63 -4.09 -16.95
N LYS A 43 -5.73 -4.34 -18.26
CA LYS A 43 -4.88 -5.32 -18.93
C LYS A 43 -3.40 -4.92 -18.91
N ALA A 44 -3.11 -3.63 -19.08
CA ALA A 44 -1.74 -3.13 -19.07
C ALA A 44 -1.09 -3.25 -17.67
N HIS A 45 -1.82 -2.90 -16.61
CA HIS A 45 -1.27 -2.86 -15.25
C HIS A 45 -1.39 -4.19 -14.50
N MET A 46 -2.53 -4.88 -14.59
CA MET A 46 -2.77 -6.13 -13.87
C MET A 46 -2.47 -7.37 -14.68
N GLY A 47 -2.55 -7.28 -16.01
CA GLY A 47 -2.27 -8.40 -16.91
C GLY A 47 -0.92 -9.07 -16.63
N PRO A 48 0.21 -8.33 -16.60
CA PRO A 48 1.52 -8.91 -16.29
C PRO A 48 1.63 -9.49 -14.87
N VAL A 49 0.92 -8.94 -13.90
CA VAL A 49 0.94 -9.41 -12.50
C VAL A 49 0.28 -10.78 -12.38
N ILE A 50 -0.86 -10.98 -13.06
CA ILE A 50 -1.61 -12.25 -13.00
C ILE A 50 -1.19 -13.23 -14.09
N ALA A 51 -0.47 -12.77 -15.12
CA ALA A 51 0.00 -13.61 -16.22
C ALA A 51 1.03 -14.62 -15.69
N GLY A 52 0.63 -15.89 -15.65
CA GLY A 52 1.45 -16.98 -15.12
C GLY A 52 1.09 -17.40 -13.70
N MET A 53 0.11 -16.76 -13.06
CA MET A 53 -0.47 -17.24 -11.80
C MET A 53 -1.67 -18.15 -12.07
N ASP A 54 -1.62 -19.36 -11.52
CA ASP A 54 -2.75 -20.28 -11.47
C ASP A 54 -2.85 -20.96 -10.10
N GLY A 55 -3.82 -21.87 -9.95
CA GLY A 55 -3.97 -22.70 -8.76
C GLY A 55 -3.97 -21.92 -7.44
N ALA A 56 -3.11 -22.35 -6.52
CA ALA A 56 -3.01 -21.81 -5.17
C ALA A 56 -2.53 -20.35 -5.15
N ALA A 57 -1.57 -19.97 -5.99
CA ALA A 57 -1.03 -18.62 -6.02
C ALA A 57 -2.10 -17.59 -6.39
N LEU A 58 -2.90 -17.88 -7.43
CA LEU A 58 -4.01 -17.01 -7.81
C LEU A 58 -5.12 -16.99 -6.74
N ALA A 59 -5.37 -18.12 -6.07
CA ALA A 59 -6.35 -18.18 -4.99
C ALA A 59 -5.93 -17.33 -3.78
N GLU A 60 -4.66 -17.36 -3.42
CA GLU A 60 -4.09 -16.57 -2.32
C GLU A 60 -4.13 -15.07 -2.62
N LEU A 61 -3.70 -14.65 -3.81
CA LEU A 61 -3.78 -13.25 -4.22
C LEU A 61 -5.23 -12.72 -4.16
N LYS A 62 -6.20 -13.52 -4.61
CA LYS A 62 -7.63 -13.15 -4.54
C LYS A 62 -8.12 -13.03 -3.10
N ALA A 63 -7.72 -13.93 -2.22
CA ALA A 63 -8.09 -13.87 -0.80
C ALA A 63 -7.53 -12.60 -0.15
N MET A 64 -6.25 -12.28 -0.38
CA MET A 64 -5.62 -11.06 0.11
C MET A 64 -6.33 -9.81 -0.43
N ALA A 65 -6.59 -9.74 -1.74
CA ALA A 65 -7.30 -8.62 -2.34
C ALA A 65 -8.71 -8.44 -1.75
N GLY A 66 -9.42 -9.54 -1.45
CA GLY A 66 -10.71 -9.51 -0.78
C GLY A 66 -10.66 -8.92 0.63
N VAL A 67 -9.65 -9.31 1.42
CA VAL A 67 -9.44 -8.75 2.77
C VAL A 67 -9.10 -7.26 2.70
N ILE A 68 -8.20 -6.86 1.79
CA ILE A 68 -7.81 -5.46 1.60
C ILE A 68 -9.00 -4.60 1.15
N SER A 69 -9.82 -5.12 0.23
CA SER A 69 -10.98 -4.40 -0.32
C SER A 69 -12.12 -4.21 0.69
N ALA A 70 -12.10 -4.91 1.82
CA ALA A 70 -13.10 -4.77 2.88
C ALA A 70 -12.99 -3.45 3.68
N ASP A 71 -12.13 -2.52 3.25
CA ASP A 71 -11.88 -1.19 3.84
C ASP A 71 -11.57 -1.26 5.35
N VAL A 72 -10.71 -2.21 5.72
CA VAL A 72 -10.18 -2.28 7.07
C VAL A 72 -9.13 -1.17 7.22
N ARG A 73 -9.55 -0.05 7.83
CA ARG A 73 -8.68 1.12 8.04
C ARG A 73 -7.34 0.74 8.66
N GLY A 74 -6.26 1.15 8.00
CA GLY A 74 -4.89 0.98 8.50
C GLY A 74 -4.29 -0.42 8.29
N LEU A 75 -4.97 -1.29 7.53
CA LEU A 75 -4.46 -2.61 7.17
C LEU A 75 -3.27 -2.54 6.21
N VAL A 76 -3.30 -1.64 5.22
CA VAL A 76 -2.21 -1.43 4.26
C VAL A 76 -1.65 -0.03 4.43
N ILE A 77 -0.34 0.05 4.60
CA ILE A 77 0.41 1.30 4.78
C ILE A 77 1.49 1.37 3.72
N ASP A 78 1.49 2.45 2.95
CA ASP A 78 2.53 2.76 1.99
C ASP A 78 3.75 3.37 2.72
N LEU A 79 4.86 2.64 2.71
CA LEU A 79 6.15 3.08 3.23
C LEU A 79 7.19 3.19 2.09
N SER A 80 6.79 3.12 0.83
CA SER A 80 7.69 3.11 -0.34
C SER A 80 8.65 4.29 -0.34
N ALA A 81 8.14 5.50 -0.07
CA ALA A 81 8.95 6.71 0.01
C ALA A 81 9.94 6.75 1.20
N LYS A 82 9.76 5.89 2.21
CA LYS A 82 10.59 5.84 3.43
C LYS A 82 11.61 4.70 3.40
N SER A 83 11.18 3.51 3.05
CA SER A 83 11.98 2.28 3.08
C SER A 83 11.94 1.47 1.79
N GLY A 84 11.12 1.86 0.80
CA GLY A 84 10.91 1.08 -0.41
C GLY A 84 9.99 -0.12 -0.18
N GLU A 85 9.07 -0.05 0.78
CA GLU A 85 8.24 -1.19 1.19
C GLU A 85 6.76 -0.85 1.36
N TYR A 86 5.93 -1.89 1.26
CA TYR A 86 4.52 -1.86 1.61
C TYR A 86 4.30 -2.67 2.89
N CYS A 87 3.67 -2.07 3.91
CA CYS A 87 3.39 -2.75 5.17
C CYS A 87 1.91 -3.19 5.22
N MET A 88 1.70 -4.48 5.44
CA MET A 88 0.41 -5.04 5.81
C MET A 88 0.40 -5.29 7.32
N ARG A 89 -0.48 -4.60 8.04
CA ARG A 89 -0.55 -4.56 9.50
C ARG A 89 -1.86 -5.14 9.99
N ASP A 90 -1.83 -5.96 11.04
CA ASP A 90 -3.08 -6.43 11.66
C ASP A 90 -3.90 -5.26 12.26
N PRO A 91 -5.24 -5.33 12.22
CA PRO A 91 -6.10 -4.26 12.72
C PRO A 91 -6.05 -4.11 14.25
N GLN A 92 -5.50 -5.08 14.99
CA GLN A 92 -5.42 -5.09 16.45
C GLN A 92 -4.13 -4.42 16.94
N GLY A 93 -3.84 -3.25 16.37
CA GLY A 93 -2.79 -2.39 16.88
C GLY A 93 -1.37 -2.79 16.46
N GLY A 94 -1.18 -3.54 15.37
CA GLY A 94 0.15 -3.83 14.81
C GLY A 94 0.96 -4.76 15.69
N ARG A 95 0.34 -5.83 16.17
CA ARG A 95 1.03 -6.95 16.80
C ARG A 95 1.70 -7.84 15.76
N PHE A 96 1.18 -7.84 14.53
CA PHE A 96 1.72 -8.55 13.39
C PHE A 96 1.78 -7.60 12.20
N MET A 97 2.95 -7.52 11.57
CA MET A 97 3.13 -6.75 10.34
C MET A 97 3.94 -7.58 9.35
N VAL A 98 3.64 -7.44 8.08
CA VAL A 98 4.40 -8.02 6.98
C VAL A 98 4.76 -6.90 6.03
N HIS A 99 6.05 -6.73 5.77
CA HIS A 99 6.56 -5.80 4.79
C HIS A 99 6.85 -6.55 3.50
N PHE A 100 6.52 -5.94 2.38
CA PHE A 100 6.87 -6.41 1.05
C PHE A 100 7.72 -5.34 0.37
N SER A 101 8.92 -5.71 -0.08
CA SER A 101 9.78 -4.81 -0.84
C SER A 101 9.15 -4.45 -2.19
N GLU A 102 9.20 -3.19 -2.55
CA GLU A 102 8.89 -2.71 -3.91
C GLU A 102 9.98 -3.12 -4.90
N THR A 103 11.19 -3.38 -4.41
CA THR A 103 12.36 -3.74 -5.22
C THR A 103 13.09 -4.95 -4.61
N PRO A 104 12.53 -6.17 -4.70
CA PRO A 104 13.13 -7.38 -4.10
C PRO A 104 14.51 -7.77 -4.68
N ALA A 105 15.02 -7.05 -5.68
CA ALA A 105 16.40 -7.21 -6.13
C ALA A 105 17.42 -6.38 -5.30
N ALA A 106 16.96 -5.39 -4.54
CA ALA A 106 17.81 -4.39 -3.89
C ALA A 106 18.47 -4.89 -2.59
N THR A 107 17.80 -5.77 -1.85
CA THR A 107 18.26 -6.31 -0.56
C THR A 107 17.96 -7.83 -0.50
N PRO A 108 18.39 -8.55 0.55
CA PRO A 108 17.89 -9.89 0.85
C PRO A 108 16.65 -9.86 1.77
N GLU A 109 15.98 -8.72 1.89
CA GLU A 109 14.86 -8.46 2.80
C GLU A 109 13.57 -8.26 1.99
N ASP A 110 13.18 -9.26 1.19
CA ASP A 110 12.06 -9.13 0.25
C ASP A 110 10.71 -9.15 0.95
N VAL A 111 10.61 -10.01 1.97
CA VAL A 111 9.45 -10.10 2.86
C VAL A 111 9.95 -10.06 4.29
N ILE A 112 9.49 -9.08 5.08
CA ILE A 112 9.85 -8.98 6.50
C ILE A 112 8.62 -9.20 7.36
N TYR A 113 8.68 -10.16 8.28
CA TYR A 113 7.68 -10.39 9.30
C TYR A 113 8.08 -9.71 10.60
N PHE A 114 7.16 -8.95 11.18
CA PHE A 114 7.23 -8.43 12.54
C PHE A 114 6.16 -9.12 13.38
N VAL A 115 6.58 -9.74 14.48
CA VAL A 115 5.71 -10.43 15.42
C VAL A 115 5.94 -9.86 16.81
N ALA A 116 4.91 -9.34 17.47
CA ALA A 116 5.03 -8.83 18.82
C ALA A 116 5.58 -9.90 19.77
N ALA A 117 6.58 -9.54 20.55
CA ALA A 117 7.30 -10.49 21.40
C ALA A 117 6.56 -10.83 22.72
N ASP A 118 5.57 -10.03 23.09
CA ASP A 118 4.90 -10.06 24.40
C ASP A 118 4.29 -11.43 24.74
N SER A 119 3.56 -12.06 23.82
CA SER A 119 2.99 -13.40 24.07
C SER A 119 4.06 -14.46 24.36
N LEU A 120 5.26 -14.33 23.79
CA LEU A 120 6.37 -15.27 24.00
C LEU A 120 7.09 -14.96 25.31
N THR A 121 7.33 -13.69 25.61
CA THR A 121 7.94 -13.28 26.88
C THR A 121 7.04 -13.62 28.07
N ASP A 122 5.72 -13.46 27.94
CA ASP A 122 4.74 -13.85 28.95
C ASP A 122 4.74 -15.37 29.20
N ALA A 123 5.06 -16.16 28.17
CA ALA A 123 5.26 -17.60 28.25
C ALA A 123 6.64 -18.00 28.80
N GLY A 124 7.49 -17.04 29.19
CA GLY A 124 8.82 -17.27 29.76
C GLY A 124 9.93 -17.47 28.72
N VAL A 125 9.68 -17.17 27.43
CA VAL A 125 10.71 -17.20 26.40
C VAL A 125 11.60 -15.97 26.53
N ASP A 126 12.91 -16.20 26.72
CA ASP A 126 13.90 -15.14 26.72
C ASP A 126 14.30 -14.75 25.29
N VAL A 127 13.60 -13.76 24.73
CA VAL A 127 13.82 -13.25 23.38
C VAL A 127 15.13 -12.47 23.23
N THR A 128 15.76 -12.05 24.33
CA THR A 128 17.02 -11.29 24.28
C THR A 128 18.23 -12.13 23.87
N LYS A 129 18.07 -13.46 23.83
CA LYS A 129 19.06 -14.40 23.32
C LYS A 129 19.18 -14.41 21.79
N LEU A 130 18.22 -13.79 21.09
CA LEU A 130 18.30 -13.60 19.65
C LEU A 130 19.22 -12.42 19.31
N PRO A 131 19.83 -12.40 18.12
CA PRO A 131 20.59 -11.24 17.66
C PRO A 131 19.69 -10.00 17.62
N THR A 132 20.26 -8.84 17.97
CA THR A 132 19.55 -7.56 17.84
C THR A 132 19.27 -7.24 16.38
N LEU A 133 18.08 -6.72 16.07
CA LEU A 133 17.73 -6.24 14.74
C LEU A 133 18.76 -5.17 14.28
N PRO A 134 19.35 -5.31 13.07
CA PRO A 134 20.21 -4.29 12.50
C PRO A 134 19.49 -2.95 12.31
N THR A 135 20.22 -1.84 12.45
CA THR A 135 19.67 -0.49 12.32
C THR A 135 19.76 0.08 10.89
N GLU A 136 20.12 -0.76 9.91
CA GLU A 136 20.29 -0.42 8.50
C GLU A 136 19.53 -1.42 7.64
N LEU A 137 18.93 -0.95 6.54
CA LEU A 137 18.30 -1.82 5.53
C LEU A 137 19.33 -2.74 4.86
N GLY A 138 18.92 -3.95 4.52
CA GLY A 138 19.72 -4.95 3.80
C GLY A 138 20.82 -5.61 4.65
N ARG A 139 20.72 -5.52 5.98
CA ARG A 139 21.70 -6.11 6.91
C ARG A 139 21.19 -7.35 7.62
N MET A 140 19.90 -7.66 7.53
CA MET A 140 19.37 -8.90 8.04
C MET A 140 19.90 -10.07 7.20
N THR A 141 20.37 -11.10 7.89
CA THR A 141 20.54 -12.43 7.28
C THR A 141 19.17 -13.09 7.13
N PRO A 142 18.76 -13.51 5.93
CA PRO A 142 17.47 -14.18 5.72
C PRO A 142 17.32 -15.44 6.55
N ARG A 143 16.07 -15.73 6.96
CA ARG A 143 15.70 -16.88 7.80
C ARG A 143 16.32 -16.90 9.21
N THR A 144 16.86 -15.77 9.65
CA THR A 144 17.31 -15.56 11.02
C THR A 144 16.29 -14.70 11.77
N TRP A 145 15.92 -15.13 12.97
CA TRP A 145 15.09 -14.34 13.87
C TRP A 145 15.93 -13.31 14.61
N TYR A 146 15.49 -12.07 14.59
CA TYR A 146 16.08 -10.95 15.33
C TYR A 146 15.13 -10.48 16.42
N HIS A 147 15.70 -9.95 17.50
CA HIS A 147 14.97 -9.23 18.53
C HIS A 147 15.12 -7.73 18.32
N TYR A 148 13.99 -7.04 18.28
CA TYR A 148 13.90 -5.59 18.34
C TYR A 148 13.23 -5.20 19.65
N ASP A 149 13.82 -4.25 20.38
CA ASP A 149 13.43 -3.90 21.75
C ASP A 149 12.33 -2.83 21.84
N GLY A 150 11.93 -2.24 20.70
CA GLY A 150 10.98 -1.12 20.64
C GLY A 150 11.61 0.26 20.63
N ASN A 151 12.88 0.39 20.97
CA ASN A 151 13.54 1.66 21.28
C ASN A 151 14.68 2.01 20.35
N ALA A 152 15.33 1.00 19.76
CA ALA A 152 16.32 1.20 18.70
C ALA A 152 15.67 1.81 17.45
N PHE A 153 16.49 2.41 16.60
CA PHE A 153 16.04 2.83 15.27
C PHE A 153 15.75 1.59 14.42
N GLU A 154 14.54 1.55 13.87
CA GLU A 154 14.03 0.46 13.06
C GLU A 154 14.00 0.95 11.59
N PRO A 155 14.82 0.34 10.69
CA PRO A 155 15.04 0.86 9.36
C PRO A 155 13.83 0.70 8.41
N HIS A 156 12.93 -0.25 8.65
CA HIS A 156 11.77 -0.51 7.79
C HIS A 156 10.62 0.53 8.00
N HIS A 157 10.54 1.14 9.18
CA HIS A 157 9.60 2.22 9.50
C HIS A 157 10.26 3.59 9.64
N GLN A 158 11.59 3.66 9.53
CA GLN A 158 12.41 4.87 9.71
C GLN A 158 12.15 5.56 11.06
N GLY A 159 12.08 4.77 12.14
CA GLY A 159 11.68 5.30 13.44
C GLY A 159 11.73 4.28 14.57
N LYS A 160 10.97 4.54 15.63
CA LYS A 160 10.81 3.63 16.77
C LYS A 160 9.39 3.13 16.82
N LEU A 161 9.20 1.84 17.12
CA LEU A 161 7.87 1.25 17.21
C LEU A 161 7.30 1.21 18.63
N GLY A 162 8.12 1.48 19.66
CA GLY A 162 7.68 1.61 21.04
C GLY A 162 7.22 0.29 21.68
N ARG A 163 7.50 -0.86 21.06
CA ARG A 163 7.26 -2.19 21.62
C ARG A 163 8.24 -3.23 21.04
N PRO A 164 8.49 -4.33 21.77
CA PRO A 164 9.38 -5.36 21.27
C PRO A 164 8.74 -6.21 20.18
N TYR A 165 9.55 -6.57 19.18
CA TYR A 165 9.18 -7.49 18.11
C TYR A 165 10.26 -8.55 17.91
N LEU A 166 9.81 -9.71 17.44
CA LEU A 166 10.64 -10.65 16.70
C LEU A 166 10.51 -10.34 15.22
N VAL A 167 11.65 -10.28 14.52
CA VAL A 167 11.71 -9.87 13.13
C VAL A 167 12.42 -10.93 12.30
N LEU A 168 11.84 -11.28 11.16
CA LEU A 168 12.35 -12.29 10.24
C LEU A 168 12.28 -11.76 8.81
N ALA A 169 13.40 -11.80 8.09
CA ALA A 169 13.45 -11.52 6.66
C ALA A 169 13.46 -12.83 5.86
N LEU A 170 12.75 -12.84 4.74
CA LEU A 170 12.85 -13.86 3.69
C LEU A 170 13.43 -13.24 2.42
N ASP A 171 14.31 -14.00 1.78
CA ASP A 171 14.79 -13.78 0.42
C ASP A 171 14.05 -14.78 -0.47
N ILE A 172 13.34 -14.29 -1.48
CA ILE A 172 12.47 -15.13 -2.33
C ILE A 172 13.16 -15.62 -3.62
N ARG A 173 14.48 -15.44 -3.72
CA ARG A 173 15.32 -15.87 -4.85
C ARG A 173 15.87 -17.29 -4.68
#